data_AF-A0A834EJK9-F1
#
_entry.id   AF-A0A834EJK9-F1
#
_cell.length_a   1.000
_cell.length_b   1.000
_cell.length_c   1.000
_cell.angle_alpha   90.00
_cell.angle_beta   90.00
_cell.angle_gamma   90.00
#
_symmetry.space_group_name_H-M   'P 1'
#
loop_
_entity.id
_entity.type
_entity.pdbx_description
1 polymer ?
#
loop_
_entity_poly.entity_id
_entity_poly.type
_entity_poly.pdbx_seq_one_letter_code
_entity_poly.pdbx_strand_id
1 'polypeptide(L)'
;MGAAEMILTELRRMVQSFQIDLNLVRKASLESSLREVEPHYAMQREQLIGLLLHLESELAQTWAEGQRQAQEYQALVNIKVKMEAEIATYCGLLEEGEDFSLGDALDNSQSIQKTTTCRIVDGKVVSEVNDSQVLRC
;
A
#
# COMPACT_ATOMS: atom_id res chain seq x y z
N MET A 1 95.42 35.65 4.93
CA MET A 1 93.99 35.76 4.55
C MET A 1 93.38 34.44 4.07
N GLY A 2 94.08 33.57 3.32
CA GLY A 2 93.45 32.42 2.67
C GLY A 2 92.86 31.28 3.54
N ALA A 3 93.34 31.04 4.77
CA ALA A 3 92.87 29.88 5.55
C ALA A 3 91.51 30.10 6.25
N ALA A 4 91.29 31.29 6.82
CA ALA A 4 90.06 31.62 7.53
C ALA A 4 88.85 31.76 6.59
N GLU A 5 89.05 32.34 5.41
CA GLU A 5 88.03 32.47 4.37
C GLU A 5 87.61 31.10 3.81
N MET A 6 88.57 30.18 3.65
CA MET A 6 88.31 28.80 3.25
C MET A 6 87.49 28.04 4.30
N ILE A 7 87.80 28.17 5.59
CA ILE A 7 87.02 27.54 6.67
C ILE A 7 85.60 28.10 6.72
N LEU A 8 85.44 29.42 6.54
CA LEU A 8 84.13 30.07 6.54
C LEU A 8 83.26 29.62 5.36
N THR A 9 83.84 29.49 4.17
CA THR A 9 83.12 28.97 2.98
C THR A 9 82.73 27.51 3.14
N GLU A 10 83.60 26.67 3.71
CA GLU A 10 83.29 25.27 4.00
C GLU A 10 82.19 25.13 5.06
N LEU A 11 82.23 25.94 6.12
CA LEU A 11 81.17 25.96 7.14
C LEU A 11 79.82 26.37 6.54
N ARG A 12 79.78 27.37 5.65
CA ARG A 12 78.57 27.75 4.93
C ARG A 12 78.03 26.61 4.07
N ARG A 13 78.90 25.90 3.35
CA ARG A 13 78.53 24.74 2.55
C ARG A 13 77.95 23.61 3.42
N MET A 14 78.55 23.37 4.58
CA MET A 14 78.08 22.37 5.54
C MET A 14 76.71 22.72 6.11
N VAL A 15 76.48 23.98 6.50
CA VAL A 15 75.17 24.46 6.96
C VAL A 15 74.11 24.29 5.88
N GLN A 16 74.43 24.63 4.62
CA GLN A 16 73.52 24.43 3.49
C GLN A 16 73.19 22.94 3.29
N SER A 17 74.19 22.06 3.36
CA SER A 17 73.99 20.60 3.28
C SER A 17 73.03 20.12 4.36
N PHE A 18 73.30 20.46 5.62
CA PHE A 18 72.44 20.06 6.73
C PHE A 18 71.02 20.60 6.62
N GLN A 19 70.84 21.81 6.09
CA GLN A 19 69.52 22.38 5.87
C GLN A 19 68.76 21.65 4.76
N ILE A 20 69.44 21.21 3.70
CA ILE A 20 68.85 20.37 2.67
C ILE A 20 68.45 19.01 3.27
N ASP A 21 69.36 18.37 4.00
CA ASP A 21 69.12 17.06 4.63
C ASP A 21 67.92 17.11 5.58
N LEU A 22 67.84 18.15 6.43
CA LEU A 22 66.70 18.38 7.31
C LEU A 22 65.39 18.53 6.54
N ASN A 23 65.40 19.29 5.45
CA ASN A 23 64.21 19.47 4.62
C ASN A 23 63.77 18.17 3.94
N LEU A 24 64.71 17.35 3.48
CA LEU A 24 64.44 16.05 2.89
C LEU A 24 63.83 15.08 3.91
N VAL A 25 64.42 14.98 5.10
CA VAL A 25 63.91 14.14 6.19
C VAL A 25 62.50 14.58 6.60
N ARG A 26 62.27 15.89 6.76
CA ARG A 26 60.95 16.44 7.11
C ARG A 26 59.91 16.11 6.03
N LYS A 27 60.26 16.26 4.75
CA LYS A 27 59.37 15.92 3.64
C LYS A 27 59.03 14.44 3.62
N ALA A 28 60.04 13.57 3.72
CA ALA A 28 59.84 12.12 3.73
C ALA A 28 58.95 11.67 4.90
N SER A 29 59.14 12.25 6.10
CA SER A 29 58.28 11.96 7.26
C SER A 29 56.82 12.34 7.01
N LEU A 30 56.56 13.51 6.42
CA LEU A 30 55.19 13.95 6.12
C LEU A 30 54.52 13.10 5.04
N GLU A 31 55.25 12.76 3.96
CA GLU A 31 54.76 11.87 2.91
C GLU A 31 54.48 10.46 3.42
N SER A 32 55.32 9.96 4.34
CA SER A 32 55.09 8.69 5.01
C SER A 32 53.83 8.70 5.87
N SER A 33 53.65 9.73 6.70
CA SER A 33 52.44 9.88 7.53
C SER A 33 51.18 10.03 6.66
N LEU A 34 51.26 10.77 5.55
CA LEU A 34 50.14 10.90 4.62
C LEU A 34 49.78 9.55 4.01
N ARG A 35 50.79 8.80 3.52
CA ARG A 35 50.60 7.47 2.94
C ARG A 35 50.02 6.45 3.93
N GLU A 36 50.29 6.60 5.21
CA GLU A 36 49.70 5.74 6.25
C GLU A 36 48.24 6.10 6.52
N VAL A 37 47.93 7.40 6.56
CA VAL A 37 46.63 7.91 7.00
C VAL A 37 45.57 7.90 5.89
N GLU A 38 45.93 8.23 4.65
CA GLU A 38 45.01 8.22 3.50
C GLU A 38 44.26 6.89 3.27
N PRO A 39 44.93 5.71 3.20
CA PRO A 39 44.24 4.44 2.98
C PRO A 39 43.34 4.07 4.14
N HIS A 40 43.70 4.45 5.38
CA HIS A 40 42.88 4.20 6.55
C HIS A 40 41.54 4.96 6.45
N TYR A 41 41.57 6.25 6.12
CA TYR A 41 40.35 7.03 5.93
C TYR A 41 39.57 6.61 4.69
N ALA A 42 40.25 6.19 3.61
CA ALA A 42 39.58 5.64 2.43
C ALA A 42 38.80 4.36 2.78
N MET A 43 39.41 3.45 3.55
CA MET A 43 38.75 2.23 4.04
C MET A 43 37.55 2.55 4.93
N GLN A 44 37.69 3.46 5.90
CA GLN A 44 36.58 3.89 6.76
C GLN A 44 35.43 4.48 5.94
N ARG A 45 35.75 5.29 4.93
CA ARG A 45 34.75 5.86 4.02
C ARG A 45 34.01 4.77 3.25
N GLU A 46 34.73 3.80 2.69
CA GLU A 46 34.12 2.68 1.96
C GLU A 46 33.19 1.86 2.85
N GLN A 47 33.59 1.61 4.10
CA GLN A 47 32.74 0.93 5.08
C GLN A 47 31.45 1.71 5.36
N LEU A 48 31.54 3.03 5.53
CA LEU A 48 30.37 3.89 5.76
C LEU A 48 29.46 3.93 4.54
N ILE A 49 30.01 4.00 3.33
CA ILE A 49 29.23 3.95 2.08
C ILE A 49 28.53 2.59 1.96
N GLY A 50 29.22 1.49 2.26
CA GLY A 50 28.63 0.15 2.26
C GLY A 50 27.46 0.03 3.24
N LEU A 51 27.60 0.57 4.46
CA LEU A 51 26.52 0.61 5.45
C LEU A 51 25.34 1.46 4.97
N LEU A 52 25.62 2.62 4.39
CA LEU A 52 24.58 3.52 3.86
C LEU A 52 23.77 2.83 2.76
N LEU A 53 24.44 2.20 1.79
CA LEU A 53 23.79 1.46 0.71
C LEU A 53 22.95 0.29 1.23
N HIS A 54 23.43 -0.42 2.25
CA HIS A 54 22.68 -1.49 2.88
C HIS A 54 21.38 -0.97 3.50
N LEU A 55 21.46 0.10 4.28
CA LEU A 55 20.29 0.73 4.92
C LEU A 55 19.31 1.30 3.88
N GLU A 56 19.79 1.91 2.80
CA GLU A 56 18.95 2.37 1.70
C GLU A 56 18.19 1.20 1.05
N SER A 57 18.86 0.06 0.86
CA SER A 57 18.22 -1.16 0.35
C SER A 57 17.17 -1.70 1.32
N GLU A 58 17.46 -1.79 2.62
CA GLU A 58 16.50 -2.26 3.63
C GLU A 58 15.26 -1.36 3.72
N LEU A 59 15.46 -0.04 3.66
CA LEU A 59 14.36 0.92 3.60
C LEU A 59 13.50 0.69 2.36
N ALA A 60 14.11 0.62 1.17
CA ALA A 60 13.38 0.39 -0.08
C ALA A 60 12.56 -0.91 -0.05
N GLN A 61 13.13 -1.98 0.50
CA GLN A 61 12.42 -3.25 0.68
C GLN A 61 11.23 -3.11 1.65
N THR A 62 11.43 -2.46 2.79
CA THR A 62 10.37 -2.24 3.78
C THR A 62 9.22 -1.40 3.21
N TRP A 63 9.54 -0.37 2.42
CA TRP A 63 8.54 0.43 1.71
C TRP A 63 7.74 -0.38 0.70
N ALA A 64 8.42 -1.20 -0.11
CA ALA A 64 7.76 -2.08 -1.07
C ALA A 64 6.83 -3.09 -0.38
N GLU A 65 7.29 -3.66 0.74
CA GLU A 65 6.52 -4.60 1.54
C GLU A 65 5.29 -3.93 2.19
N GLY A 66 5.45 -2.74 2.75
CA GLY A 66 4.34 -1.97 3.30
C GLY A 66 3.29 -1.63 2.24
N GLN A 67 3.72 -1.29 1.02
CA GLN A 67 2.82 -1.03 -0.11
C GLN A 67 2.06 -2.29 -0.53
N ARG A 68 2.75 -3.44 -0.61
CA ARG A 68 2.14 -4.74 -0.90
C ARG A 68 1.07 -5.07 0.15
N GLN A 69 1.39 -4.91 1.42
CA GLN A 69 0.47 -5.20 2.52
C GLN A 69 -0.74 -4.25 2.54
N ALA A 70 -0.56 -2.98 2.19
CA ALA A 70 -1.67 -2.04 2.05
C ALA A 70 -2.65 -2.47 0.93
N GLN A 71 -2.14 -2.98 -0.19
CA GLN A 71 -2.96 -3.49 -1.28
C GLN A 71 -3.74 -4.75 -0.87
N GLU A 72 -3.08 -5.69 -0.18
CA GLU A 72 -3.71 -6.90 0.33
C GLU A 72 -4.80 -6.58 1.36
N TYR A 73 -4.52 -5.65 2.26
CA TYR A 73 -5.50 -5.16 3.23
C TYR A 73 -6.71 -4.55 2.54
N GLN A 74 -6.51 -3.70 1.52
CA GLN A 74 -7.62 -3.11 0.78
C GLN A 74 -8.46 -4.18 0.05
N ALA A 75 -7.82 -5.20 -0.53
CA ALA A 75 -8.52 -6.33 -1.14
C ALA A 75 -9.39 -7.08 -0.12
N LEU A 76 -8.84 -7.33 1.08
CA LEU A 76 -9.58 -7.97 2.17
C LEU A 76 -10.76 -7.12 2.65
N VAL A 77 -10.58 -5.81 2.79
CA VAL A 77 -11.65 -4.87 3.12
C VAL A 77 -12.76 -4.93 2.06
N ASN A 78 -12.41 -4.95 0.78
CA ASN A 78 -13.40 -5.05 -0.29
C ASN A 78 -14.20 -6.35 -0.23
N ILE A 79 -13.55 -7.48 0.10
CA ILE A 79 -14.23 -8.76 0.32
C ILE A 79 -15.18 -8.66 1.52
N LYS A 80 -14.71 -8.11 2.64
CA LYS A 80 -15.52 -7.92 3.85
C LYS A 80 -16.79 -7.13 3.55
N VAL A 81 -16.67 -6.00 2.84
CA VAL A 81 -17.82 -5.15 2.48
C VAL A 81 -18.83 -5.92 1.62
N LYS A 82 -18.37 -6.75 0.67
CA LYS A 82 -19.27 -7.61 -0.12
C LYS A 82 -20.01 -8.61 0.75
N MET A 83 -19.30 -9.27 1.68
CA MET A 83 -19.91 -10.22 2.61
C MET A 83 -20.92 -9.54 3.55
N GLU A 84 -20.62 -8.33 4.03
CA GLU A 84 -21.57 -7.54 4.84
C GLU A 84 -22.85 -7.21 4.06
N ALA A 85 -22.73 -6.89 2.77
CA ALA A 85 -23.89 -6.65 1.89
C ALA A 85 -24.70 -7.93 1.63
N GLU A 86 -24.04 -9.07 1.41
CA GLU A 86 -24.70 -10.38 1.27
C GLU A 86 -25.48 -10.74 2.55
N ILE A 87 -24.85 -10.60 3.73
CA ILE A 87 -25.52 -10.84 5.02
C ILE A 87 -26.75 -9.94 5.18
N ALA A 88 -26.63 -8.64 4.87
CA ALA A 88 -27.76 -7.73 4.95
C ALA A 88 -28.92 -8.13 4.03
N THR A 89 -28.60 -8.60 2.82
CA THR A 89 -29.60 -9.11 1.86
C THR A 89 -30.28 -10.36 2.41
N TYR A 90 -29.51 -11.31 2.95
CA TYR A 90 -30.08 -12.54 3.53
C TYR A 90 -30.96 -12.25 4.75
N CYS A 91 -30.57 -11.32 5.63
CA CYS A 91 -31.42 -10.92 6.76
C CYS A 91 -32.74 -10.31 6.27
N GLY A 92 -32.71 -9.40 5.29
CA GLY A 92 -33.94 -8.81 4.74
C GLY A 92 -34.89 -9.84 4.12
N LEU A 93 -34.36 -10.82 3.38
CA LEU A 93 -35.17 -11.91 2.81
C LEU A 93 -35.82 -12.82 3.88
N LEU A 94 -35.14 -13.03 5.01
CA LEU A 94 -35.69 -13.81 6.13
C LEU A 94 -36.78 -13.01 6.85
N GLU A 95 -36.59 -11.72 7.07
CA GLU A 95 -37.59 -10.83 7.68
C GLU A 95 -38.86 -10.70 6.82
N GLU A 96 -38.73 -10.52 5.50
CA GLU A 96 -39.88 -10.47 4.56
C GLU A 96 -40.66 -11.80 4.50
N GLY A 97 -39.98 -12.93 4.72
CA GLY A 97 -40.59 -14.25 4.76
C GLY A 97 -41.40 -14.54 6.02
N GLU A 98 -41.13 -13.82 7.12
CA GLU A 98 -41.89 -13.93 8.38
C GLU A 98 -43.18 -13.10 8.36
N ASP A 99 -43.25 -12.03 7.55
CA ASP A 99 -44.45 -11.20 7.36
C ASP A 99 -45.49 -11.83 6.41
N PHE A 100 -45.14 -12.90 5.65
CA PHE A 100 -46.13 -13.75 4.99
C PHE A 100 -46.83 -14.66 6.01
N SER A 101 -47.65 -14.06 6.86
CA SER A 101 -48.60 -14.79 7.70
C SER A 101 -49.51 -15.62 6.80
N LEU A 102 -49.68 -16.91 7.11
CA LEU A 102 -50.68 -17.80 6.51
C LEU A 102 -52.11 -17.20 6.59
N GLY A 103 -52.33 -16.21 7.46
CA GLY A 103 -53.57 -15.43 7.57
C GLY A 103 -53.87 -14.57 6.33
N ASP A 104 -52.85 -14.01 5.66
CA ASP A 104 -53.06 -13.13 4.50
C ASP A 104 -53.45 -13.91 3.24
N ALA A 105 -53.05 -15.18 3.15
CA ALA A 105 -53.50 -16.10 2.11
C ALA A 105 -54.96 -16.55 2.30
N LEU A 106 -55.46 -16.56 3.55
CA LEU A 106 -56.82 -16.97 3.88
C LEU A 106 -57.83 -15.82 3.72
N ASP A 107 -57.45 -14.57 3.97
CA ASP A 107 -58.39 -13.43 3.86
C ASP A 107 -58.60 -12.96 2.41
N ASN A 108 -57.69 -13.31 1.48
CA ASN A 108 -57.78 -12.94 0.08
C ASN A 108 -58.48 -13.98 -0.82
N SER A 109 -58.99 -15.09 -0.26
CA SER A 109 -59.80 -16.07 -1.00
C SER A 109 -61.27 -15.65 -1.07
N GLN A 110 -61.55 -14.47 -1.62
CA GLN A 110 -62.90 -14.08 -2.02
C GLN A 110 -63.07 -14.38 -3.51
N SER A 111 -63.80 -15.45 -3.82
CA SER A 111 -64.16 -15.73 -5.22
C SER A 111 -65.47 -15.01 -5.54
N ILE A 112 -65.47 -14.23 -6.62
CA ILE A 112 -66.70 -13.57 -7.12
C ILE A 112 -67.32 -14.48 -8.17
N GLN A 113 -68.50 -15.01 -7.87
CA GLN A 113 -69.29 -15.74 -8.85
C GLN A 113 -70.27 -14.78 -9.54
N LYS A 114 -70.13 -14.62 -10.86
CA LYS A 114 -71.07 -13.87 -11.70
C LYS A 114 -71.98 -14.83 -12.43
N THR A 115 -73.28 -14.67 -12.26
CA THR A 115 -74.29 -15.46 -12.97
C THR A 115 -75.13 -14.54 -13.83
N THR A 116 -75.10 -14.75 -15.15
CA THR A 116 -75.89 -14.00 -16.11
C THR A 116 -77.06 -14.86 -16.57
N THR A 117 -78.29 -14.42 -16.29
CA THR A 117 -79.52 -15.10 -16.74
C THR A 117 -80.12 -14.29 -17.88
N CYS A 118 -80.18 -14.88 -19.07
CA CYS A 118 -80.80 -14.28 -20.25
C CYS A 118 -82.09 -15.01 -20.62
N ARG A 119 -83.15 -14.26 -20.95
CA ARG A 119 -84.39 -14.79 -21.52
C ARG A 119 -84.43 -14.48 -23.02
N ILE A 120 -84.52 -15.53 -23.82
CA ILE A 120 -84.46 -15.48 -25.28
C ILE A 120 -85.82 -15.95 -25.82
N VAL A 121 -86.43 -15.12 -26.68
CA VAL A 121 -87.65 -15.45 -27.43
C VAL A 121 -87.36 -15.15 -28.89
N ASP A 122 -87.63 -16.10 -29.79
CA ASP A 122 -87.39 -15.98 -31.23
C ASP A 122 -85.96 -15.54 -31.62
N GLY A 123 -84.97 -16.04 -30.89
CA GLY A 123 -83.55 -15.76 -31.16
C GLY A 123 -83.08 -14.36 -30.77
N LYS A 124 -83.93 -13.53 -30.15
CA LYS A 124 -83.57 -12.20 -29.64
C LYS A 124 -83.57 -12.19 -28.12
N VAL A 125 -82.51 -11.65 -27.51
CA VAL A 125 -82.42 -11.48 -26.05
C VAL A 125 -83.37 -10.35 -25.63
N VAL A 126 -84.38 -10.67 -24.82
CA VAL A 126 -85.43 -9.71 -24.41
C VAL A 126 -85.17 -9.16 -23.00
N SER A 127 -84.45 -9.91 -22.17
CA SER A 127 -83.98 -9.43 -20.86
C SER A 127 -82.71 -10.15 -20.44
N GLU A 128 -81.77 -9.40 -19.86
CA GLU A 128 -80.56 -9.92 -19.24
C GLU A 128 -80.46 -9.40 -17.81
N VAL A 129 -80.30 -10.32 -16.85
CA VAL A 129 -80.07 -9.99 -15.45
C VAL A 129 -78.70 -10.53 -15.06
N ASN A 130 -77.86 -9.63 -14.56
CA ASN A 130 -76.52 -9.94 -14.07
C ASN A 130 -76.53 -9.91 -12.55
N ASP A 131 -76.25 -11.05 -11.92
CA ASP A 131 -76.13 -11.15 -10.47
C ASP A 131 -74.69 -11.51 -10.09
N SER A 132 -74.17 -10.87 -9.04
CA SER A 132 -72.80 -11.03 -8.57
C SER A 132 -72.80 -11.31 -7.08
N GLN A 133 -72.36 -12.51 -6.69
CA GLN A 133 -72.22 -12.89 -5.29
C GLN A 133 -70.75 -13.03 -4.93
N VAL A 134 -70.38 -12.42 -3.79
CA VAL A 134 -69.07 -12.58 -3.18
C VAL A 134 -69.15 -13.78 -2.24
N LEU A 135 -68.44 -14.86 -2.58
CA LEU A 135 -68.34 -16.05 -1.74
C LEU A 135 -67.07 -15.94 -0.91
N ARG A 136 -67.23 -15.87 0.42
CA ARG A 136 -66.14 -16.18 1.35
C ARG A 136 -66.08 -17.69 1.49
N CYS A 137 -64.91 -18.28 1.25
CA CYS A 137 -64.65 -19.68 1.58
C CYS A 137 -64.65 -19.91 3.09
#